data_AF-A0A2D8XEI6-F1
#
_entry.id   AF-A0A2D8XEI6-F1
#
_cell.length_a   1.000
_cell.length_b   1.000
_cell.length_c   1.000
_cell.angle_alpha   90.00
_cell.angle_beta   90.00
_cell.angle_gamma   90.00
#
_symmetry.space_group_name_H-M   'P 1'
#
loop_
_entity.id
_entity.type
_entity.pdbx_description
1 polymer ?
#
loop_
_entity_poly.entity_id
_entity_poly.type
_entity_poly.pdbx_seq_one_letter_code
_entity_poly.pdbx_strand_id
1 'polypeptide(L)'
;MAIDKLIPQYLNRDDDERILKSFEMVDALNVRVSHEEDGDAGVIKNVEGNKLVSAKDPTADALPSSGKNRVVGVCTSEAHKCIYFFLYNSGGNHGIYRYIASPGTEDSNVFEKVYENEVLNFNLQSFIKADLVVNQNSEHLLYFTDNRNEPRKINATKALANEYNELINSGSLPERNDFLAVCKKPPMFAPVIKFQTNEDRRVNRLRNELFQFAYQYVYDDGEYSALSPASKLAVSSGHVSSTGDGPTVQVNNNEIRVTLNNSKGPVEKIILYVRQGNSGFYSRVIELKNLPDAANQEFVFANDGIYIVAPDSDTQKTFDSVPRRAGAQTFSNNRLFYGNYVEGFDNIETDSNLSAILHPPGSNLTKIDVLLPQGG
;
A
#
# COMPACT_ATOMS: atom_id res chain seq x y z
N MET A 1 -56.19 27.39 37.48
CA MET A 1 -55.33 26.22 37.76
C MET A 1 -54.16 26.33 36.79
N ALA A 2 -52.97 26.68 37.26
CA ALA A 2 -51.80 26.77 36.40
C ALA A 2 -51.47 25.36 35.93
N ILE A 3 -51.37 25.15 34.63
CA ILE A 3 -50.88 23.90 34.07
C ILE A 3 -49.37 23.91 34.31
N ASP A 4 -48.90 23.08 35.23
CA ASP A 4 -47.47 22.84 35.38
C ASP A 4 -46.95 22.19 34.10
N LYS A 5 -46.09 22.92 33.38
CA LYS A 5 -45.41 22.38 32.21
C LYS A 5 -44.30 21.44 32.69
N LEU A 6 -44.26 20.24 32.13
CA LEU A 6 -43.12 19.33 32.24
C LEU A 6 -41.97 19.91 31.41
N ILE A 7 -40.79 20.08 32.03
CA ILE A 7 -39.58 20.59 31.39
C ILE A 7 -38.41 19.68 31.79
N PRO A 8 -38.34 18.45 31.23
CA PRO A 8 -37.38 17.45 31.66
C PRO A 8 -35.94 17.87 31.28
N GLN A 9 -34.98 17.75 32.20
CA GLN A 9 -33.59 18.20 32.00
C GLN A 9 -32.55 17.10 32.19
N TYR A 10 -32.77 16.16 33.12
CA TYR A 10 -31.85 15.05 33.37
C TYR A 10 -32.60 13.74 33.64
N LEU A 11 -31.90 12.62 33.44
CA LEU A 11 -32.42 11.27 33.63
C LEU A 11 -32.36 10.89 35.12
N ASN A 12 -33.50 10.51 35.72
CA ASN A 12 -33.62 9.96 37.06
C ASN A 12 -34.24 8.55 36.95
N ARG A 13 -33.45 7.53 37.27
CA ARG A 13 -33.88 6.13 37.26
C ARG A 13 -34.06 5.53 38.65
N ASP A 14 -33.72 6.29 39.69
CA ASP A 14 -33.66 5.78 41.06
C ASP A 14 -35.00 5.97 41.79
N ASP A 15 -35.70 7.06 41.47
CA ASP A 15 -37.00 7.39 42.07
C ASP A 15 -38.16 6.71 41.34
N ASP A 16 -39.21 6.38 42.10
CA ASP A 16 -40.46 5.82 41.59
C ASP A 16 -41.17 6.83 40.65
N GLU A 17 -41.84 6.30 39.61
CA GLU A 17 -42.53 7.09 38.59
C GLU A 17 -43.56 8.10 39.14
N ARG A 18 -44.06 7.87 40.36
CA ARG A 18 -45.07 8.71 41.02
C ARG A 18 -44.52 9.91 41.78
N ILE A 19 -43.21 9.93 42.07
CA ILE A 19 -42.54 10.98 42.86
C ILE A 19 -41.58 11.84 42.05
N LEU A 20 -41.49 11.60 40.74
CA LEU A 20 -40.68 12.41 39.84
C LEU A 20 -41.17 13.85 39.81
N LYS A 21 -40.18 14.73 39.82
CA LYS A 21 -40.43 16.16 39.61
C LYS A 21 -40.66 16.42 38.12
N SER A 22 -41.32 17.53 37.82
CA SER A 22 -41.64 17.95 36.46
C SER A 22 -40.42 18.18 35.53
N PHE A 23 -39.20 18.15 36.08
CA PHE A 23 -37.94 18.32 35.36
C PHE A 23 -37.07 17.06 35.29
N GLU A 24 -37.58 15.90 35.71
CA GLU A 24 -36.86 14.63 35.72
C GLU A 24 -37.42 13.68 34.65
N MET A 25 -36.55 12.91 33.98
CA MET A 25 -36.90 11.93 32.96
C MET A 25 -36.74 10.50 33.50
N VAL A 26 -37.75 9.64 33.34
CA VAL A 26 -37.65 8.19 33.63
C VAL A 26 -36.86 7.46 32.56
N ASP A 27 -37.13 7.83 31.31
CA ASP A 27 -36.56 7.21 30.14
C ASP A 27 -36.37 8.25 29.04
N ALA A 28 -35.30 8.06 28.27
CA ALA A 28 -34.89 8.96 27.20
C ALA A 28 -34.45 8.11 26.00
N LEU A 29 -35.43 7.70 25.19
CA LEU A 29 -35.21 6.92 23.97
C LEU A 29 -35.20 7.83 22.74
N ASN A 30 -34.19 7.67 21.88
CA ASN A 30 -34.04 8.43 20.63
C ASN A 30 -34.08 9.94 20.84
N VAL A 31 -33.32 10.44 21.82
CA VAL A 31 -33.26 11.87 22.15
C VAL A 31 -31.86 12.40 21.91
N ARG A 32 -31.76 13.59 21.32
CA ARG A 32 -30.50 14.28 21.04
C ARG A 32 -30.54 15.67 21.66
N VAL A 33 -29.43 16.05 22.26
CA VAL A 33 -29.20 17.43 22.73
C VAL A 33 -28.42 18.15 21.64
N SER A 34 -29.07 19.08 20.95
CA SER A 34 -28.42 19.92 19.94
C SER A 34 -27.57 21.00 20.60
N HIS A 35 -26.39 21.23 20.02
CA HIS A 35 -25.59 22.44 20.23
C HIS A 35 -25.65 23.22 18.91
N GLU A 36 -26.73 23.97 18.71
CA GLU A 36 -26.92 24.83 17.55
C GLU A 36 -26.76 26.30 17.97
N GLU A 37 -26.14 27.10 17.12
CA GLU A 37 -25.81 28.51 17.38
C GLU A 37 -27.07 29.42 17.36
N ASP A 38 -28.15 28.98 16.70
CA ASP A 38 -29.38 29.75 16.45
C ASP A 38 -30.44 29.69 17.57
N GLY A 39 -30.03 29.45 18.82
CA GLY A 39 -30.90 29.66 19.99
C GLY A 39 -31.63 28.43 20.55
N ASP A 40 -31.42 27.25 19.96
CA ASP A 40 -31.96 25.96 20.42
C ASP A 40 -30.91 25.11 21.18
N ALA A 41 -29.83 25.73 21.65
CA ALA A 41 -28.81 25.06 22.45
C ALA A 41 -29.39 24.55 23.77
N GLY A 42 -29.28 23.25 24.03
CA GLY A 42 -29.76 22.62 25.27
C GLY A 42 -31.23 22.15 25.22
N VAL A 43 -31.91 22.27 24.07
CA VAL A 43 -33.23 21.67 23.89
C VAL A 43 -33.09 20.18 23.58
N ILE A 44 -33.85 19.38 24.31
CA ILE A 44 -33.99 17.94 24.10
C ILE A 44 -34.91 17.73 22.90
N LYS A 45 -34.38 17.28 21.77
CA LYS A 45 -35.13 17.00 20.53
C LYS A 45 -35.19 15.49 20.28
N ASN A 46 -36.26 15.00 19.66
CA ASN A 46 -36.26 13.61 19.19
C ASN A 46 -35.22 13.47 18.06
N VAL A 47 -34.65 12.28 17.94
CA VAL A 47 -33.85 11.90 16.78
C VAL A 47 -34.83 11.61 15.65
N GLU A 48 -34.60 12.28 14.52
CA GLU A 48 -35.40 12.05 13.32
C GLU A 48 -35.25 10.62 12.81
N GLY A 49 -36.28 10.12 12.12
CA GLY A 49 -36.26 8.78 11.54
C GLY A 49 -35.26 8.66 10.39
N ASN A 50 -35.02 7.42 9.95
CA ASN A 50 -34.12 7.18 8.82
C ASN A 50 -34.78 7.64 7.51
N LYS A 51 -34.05 8.45 6.74
CA LYS A 51 -34.40 8.83 5.37
C LYS A 51 -33.60 7.98 4.38
N LEU A 52 -34.26 7.52 3.32
CA LEU A 52 -33.57 6.84 2.23
C LEU A 52 -32.70 7.84 1.48
N VAL A 53 -31.42 7.52 1.33
CA VAL A 53 -30.47 8.28 0.52
C VAL A 53 -30.33 7.60 -0.82
N SER A 54 -30.38 8.37 -1.91
CA SER A 54 -30.24 7.85 -3.27
C SER A 54 -28.77 7.79 -3.70
N ALA A 55 -28.48 6.89 -4.63
CA ALA A 55 -27.21 6.86 -5.33
C ALA A 55 -27.05 8.14 -6.17
N LYS A 56 -25.82 8.68 -6.27
CA LYS A 56 -25.52 9.86 -7.10
C LYS A 56 -25.75 9.54 -8.58
N ASP A 57 -25.19 8.43 -9.06
CA ASP A 57 -25.57 7.81 -10.32
C ASP A 57 -26.38 6.52 -10.05
N PRO A 58 -27.65 6.43 -10.49
CA PRO A 58 -28.50 5.26 -10.25
C PRO A 58 -27.98 3.93 -10.82
N THR A 59 -27.04 3.96 -11.76
CA THR A 59 -26.47 2.77 -12.41
C THR A 59 -25.06 2.51 -11.93
N ALA A 60 -24.18 3.51 -11.99
CA ALA A 60 -22.77 3.34 -11.64
C ALA A 60 -22.57 3.16 -10.12
N ASP A 61 -23.34 3.90 -9.32
CA ASP A 61 -23.19 3.92 -7.85
C ASP A 61 -24.17 2.99 -7.12
N ALA A 62 -24.97 2.22 -7.85
CA ALA A 62 -25.93 1.30 -7.27
C ALA A 62 -25.25 0.31 -6.31
N LEU A 63 -25.92 0.03 -5.19
CA LEU A 63 -25.54 -1.10 -4.33
C LEU A 63 -25.80 -2.42 -5.07
N PRO A 64 -25.06 -3.50 -4.79
CA PRO A 64 -25.26 -4.79 -5.45
C PRO A 64 -26.69 -5.28 -5.24
N SER A 65 -27.39 -5.59 -6.33
CA SER A 65 -28.82 -5.98 -6.33
C SER A 65 -29.03 -7.45 -5.94
N SER A 66 -27.99 -8.28 -6.07
CA SER A 66 -27.99 -9.67 -5.65
C SER A 66 -27.31 -9.83 -4.28
N GLY A 67 -27.83 -10.74 -3.46
CA GLY A 67 -27.28 -11.02 -2.13
C GLY A 67 -27.78 -10.06 -1.03
N LYS A 68 -27.30 -10.29 0.19
CA LYS A 68 -27.61 -9.47 1.38
C LYS A 68 -26.51 -8.45 1.60
N ASN A 69 -26.91 -7.19 1.63
CA ASN A 69 -26.03 -6.05 1.90
C ASN A 69 -26.03 -5.71 3.39
N ARG A 70 -24.85 -5.53 3.99
CA ARG A 70 -24.67 -5.07 5.37
C ARG A 70 -23.47 -4.13 5.47
N VAL A 71 -23.64 -2.99 6.12
CA VAL A 71 -22.52 -2.11 6.46
C VAL A 71 -21.72 -2.75 7.61
N VAL A 72 -20.42 -2.93 7.40
CA VAL A 72 -19.50 -3.60 8.34
C VAL A 72 -18.43 -2.67 8.92
N GLY A 73 -18.35 -1.43 8.43
CA GLY A 73 -17.46 -0.41 8.97
C GLY A 73 -17.79 0.96 8.43
N VAL A 74 -17.34 1.98 9.14
CA VAL A 74 -17.54 3.39 8.80
C VAL A 74 -16.28 4.17 9.15
N CYS A 75 -15.94 5.16 8.32
CA CYS A 75 -14.89 6.14 8.57
C CYS A 75 -15.43 7.53 8.26
N THR A 76 -15.34 8.44 9.22
CA THR A 76 -15.84 9.81 9.09
C THR A 76 -14.73 10.78 8.71
N SER A 77 -15.06 11.73 7.85
CA SER A 77 -14.21 12.86 7.48
C SER A 77 -14.94 14.14 7.82
N GLU A 78 -14.57 14.77 8.93
CA GLU A 78 -15.20 16.02 9.37
C GLU A 78 -14.83 17.18 8.45
N ALA A 79 -13.56 17.25 8.02
CA ALA A 79 -13.03 18.32 7.18
C ALA A 79 -13.75 18.42 5.82
N HIS A 80 -14.06 17.28 5.21
CA HIS A 80 -14.71 17.22 3.88
C HIS A 80 -16.20 16.87 3.95
N LYS A 81 -16.78 16.78 5.16
CA LYS A 81 -18.19 16.45 5.39
C LYS A 81 -18.64 15.19 4.64
N CYS A 82 -17.80 14.16 4.67
CA CYS A 82 -18.08 12.90 4.00
C CYS A 82 -17.90 11.71 4.94
N ILE A 83 -18.63 10.63 4.66
CA ILE A 83 -18.57 9.40 5.43
C ILE A 83 -18.26 8.28 4.45
N TYR A 84 -17.16 7.57 4.68
CA TYR A 84 -16.87 6.34 3.96
C TYR A 84 -17.51 5.17 4.72
N PHE A 85 -18.23 4.31 4.01
CA PHE A 85 -18.79 3.11 4.59
C PHE A 85 -18.41 1.89 3.77
N PHE A 86 -18.23 0.78 4.47
CA PHE A 86 -17.80 -0.49 3.90
C PHE A 86 -18.98 -1.45 3.88
N LEU A 87 -19.29 -1.95 2.69
CA LEU A 87 -20.42 -2.80 2.42
C LEU A 87 -19.97 -4.25 2.24
N TYR A 88 -20.46 -5.13 3.12
CA TYR A 88 -20.46 -6.56 2.88
C TYR A 88 -21.64 -6.93 1.98
N ASN A 89 -21.40 -7.76 0.97
CA ASN A 89 -22.42 -8.39 0.15
C ASN A 89 -22.25 -9.91 0.16
N SER A 90 -23.34 -10.66 0.34
CA SER A 90 -23.27 -12.13 0.40
C SER A 90 -23.00 -12.82 -0.95
N GLY A 91 -23.11 -12.09 -2.06
CA GLY A 91 -22.76 -12.55 -3.41
C GLY A 91 -21.28 -12.36 -3.76
N GLY A 92 -20.46 -11.82 -2.83
CA GLY A 92 -19.02 -11.60 -3.03
C GLY A 92 -18.65 -10.20 -3.51
N ASN A 93 -19.61 -9.41 -4.00
CA ASN A 93 -19.37 -8.03 -4.47
C ASN A 93 -19.35 -7.05 -3.29
N HIS A 94 -18.30 -7.16 -2.47
CA HIS A 94 -18.04 -6.20 -1.40
C HIS A 94 -17.70 -4.83 -1.98
N GLY A 95 -18.03 -3.76 -1.26
CA GLY A 95 -17.80 -2.41 -1.76
C GLY A 95 -17.42 -1.39 -0.71
N ILE A 96 -16.80 -0.32 -1.18
CA ILE A 96 -16.46 0.89 -0.43
C ILE A 96 -17.22 2.03 -1.10
N TYR A 97 -17.97 2.78 -0.30
CA TYR A 97 -18.81 3.86 -0.78
C TYR A 97 -18.54 5.13 0.01
N ARG A 98 -18.80 6.27 -0.62
CA ARG A 98 -18.70 7.60 -0.01
C ARG A 98 -20.07 8.22 0.05
N TYR A 99 -20.53 8.51 1.26
CA TYR A 99 -21.69 9.35 1.52
C TYR A 99 -21.25 10.81 1.60
N ILE A 100 -21.95 11.68 0.88
CA ILE A 100 -21.69 13.11 0.82
C ILE A 100 -22.88 13.82 1.46
N ALA A 101 -22.62 14.53 2.55
CA ALA A 101 -23.63 15.34 3.22
C ALA A 101 -23.62 16.76 2.64
N SER A 102 -24.77 17.23 2.19
CA SER A 102 -24.99 18.60 1.72
C SER A 102 -25.66 19.40 2.84
N PRO A 103 -24.91 20.16 3.67
CA PRO A 103 -25.49 20.91 4.77
C PRO A 103 -26.48 21.96 4.24
N GLY A 104 -27.70 21.96 4.77
CA GLY A 104 -28.77 22.90 4.38
C GLY A 104 -29.77 22.36 3.36
N THR A 105 -29.50 21.23 2.71
CA THR A 105 -30.44 20.59 1.77
C THR A 105 -30.38 19.07 1.92
N GLU A 106 -31.03 18.53 2.95
CA GLU A 106 -30.96 17.08 3.24
C GLU A 106 -31.58 16.19 2.14
N ASP A 107 -32.35 16.76 1.22
CA ASP A 107 -32.82 16.09 0.00
C ASP A 107 -31.74 15.86 -1.05
N SER A 108 -30.59 16.56 -0.97
CA SER A 108 -29.48 16.41 -1.91
C SER A 108 -28.33 15.56 -1.38
N ASN A 109 -28.52 14.88 -0.25
CA ASN A 109 -27.59 13.88 0.24
C ASN A 109 -27.56 12.70 -0.73
N VAL A 110 -26.35 12.30 -1.12
CA VAL A 110 -26.13 11.20 -2.07
C VAL A 110 -24.98 10.32 -1.60
N PHE A 111 -24.98 9.07 -2.07
CA PHE A 111 -23.81 8.21 -1.96
C PHE A 111 -23.27 7.85 -3.34
N GLU A 112 -21.96 7.66 -3.43
CA GLU A 112 -21.26 7.25 -4.65
C GLU A 112 -20.30 6.09 -4.36
N LYS A 113 -20.03 5.28 -5.37
CA LYS A 113 -19.22 4.07 -5.26
C LYS A 113 -17.75 4.39 -5.50
N VAL A 114 -16.92 4.04 -4.52
CA VAL A 114 -15.46 4.24 -4.60
C VAL A 114 -14.82 3.01 -5.25
N TYR A 115 -15.15 1.81 -4.75
CA TYR A 115 -14.58 0.57 -5.25
C TYR A 115 -15.48 -0.62 -4.89
N GLU A 116 -15.67 -1.57 -5.80
CA GLU A 116 -16.48 -2.77 -5.57
C GLU A 116 -15.82 -3.95 -6.27
N ASN A 117 -15.45 -4.97 -5.49
CA ASN A 117 -14.80 -6.16 -6.01
C ASN A 117 -14.74 -7.28 -4.96
N GLU A 118 -14.70 -8.53 -5.41
CA GLU A 118 -14.50 -9.72 -4.57
C GLU A 118 -13.16 -9.73 -3.81
N VAL A 119 -12.13 -9.05 -4.32
CA VAL A 119 -10.80 -9.00 -3.67
C VAL A 119 -10.86 -8.44 -2.25
N LEU A 120 -11.86 -7.59 -1.96
CA LEU A 120 -12.08 -7.02 -0.63
C LEU A 120 -12.41 -8.11 0.42
N ASN A 121 -13.07 -9.21 0.03
CA ASN A 121 -13.29 -10.41 0.86
C ASN A 121 -13.74 -10.10 2.31
N PHE A 122 -14.70 -9.19 2.47
CA PHE A 122 -15.22 -8.83 3.78
C PHE A 122 -16.07 -9.96 4.37
N ASN A 123 -16.13 -10.04 5.69
CA ASN A 123 -16.98 -10.98 6.42
C ASN A 123 -18.14 -10.23 7.09
N LEU A 124 -19.35 -10.79 7.01
CA LEU A 124 -20.57 -10.27 7.66
C LEU A 124 -20.40 -10.02 9.16
N GLN A 125 -19.58 -10.82 9.84
CA GLN A 125 -19.34 -10.73 11.29
C GLN A 125 -18.10 -9.91 11.65
N SER A 126 -17.26 -9.55 10.67
CA SER A 126 -16.10 -8.71 10.96
C SER A 126 -16.49 -7.24 11.03
N PHE A 127 -15.78 -6.50 11.88
CA PHE A 127 -15.84 -5.06 11.94
C PHE A 127 -14.61 -4.48 11.24
N ILE A 128 -14.85 -3.57 10.29
CA ILE A 128 -13.76 -2.89 9.58
C ILE A 128 -13.40 -1.63 10.33
N LYS A 129 -12.17 -1.60 10.85
CA LYS A 129 -11.57 -0.39 11.38
C LYS A 129 -10.86 0.34 10.26
N ALA A 130 -11.24 1.59 10.02
CA ALA A 130 -10.65 2.43 9.01
C ALA A 130 -10.26 3.81 9.56
N ASP A 131 -9.25 4.40 8.94
CA ASP A 131 -8.76 5.75 9.19
C ASP A 131 -8.52 6.45 7.85
N LEU A 132 -8.91 7.72 7.77
CA LEU A 132 -8.71 8.56 6.60
C LEU A 132 -7.51 9.47 6.82
N VAL A 133 -6.62 9.53 5.83
CA VAL A 133 -5.50 10.45 5.78
C VAL A 133 -5.66 11.31 4.54
N VAL A 134 -5.54 12.63 4.69
CA VAL A 134 -5.55 13.56 3.56
C VAL A 134 -4.11 13.93 3.23
N ASN A 135 -3.68 13.65 2.01
CA ASN A 135 -2.32 13.98 1.55
C ASN A 135 -2.20 15.48 1.21
N GLN A 136 -0.98 15.97 0.95
CA GLN A 136 -0.70 17.36 0.54
C GLN A 136 -1.47 17.78 -0.73
N ASN A 137 -1.77 16.82 -1.61
CA ASN A 137 -2.57 17.02 -2.82
C ASN A 137 -4.09 17.10 -2.55
N SER A 138 -4.53 17.09 -1.28
CA SER A 138 -5.95 16.97 -0.90
C SER A 138 -6.61 15.65 -1.36
N GLU A 139 -5.80 14.60 -1.52
CA GLU A 139 -6.27 13.26 -1.86
C GLU A 139 -6.63 12.46 -0.61
N HIS A 140 -7.70 11.69 -0.69
CA HIS A 140 -8.25 10.91 0.41
C HIS A 140 -7.66 9.49 0.41
N LEU A 141 -6.68 9.23 1.27
CA LEU A 141 -6.08 7.91 1.47
C LEU A 141 -6.79 7.18 2.62
N LEU A 142 -7.54 6.14 2.28
CA LEU A 142 -8.30 5.34 3.23
C LEU A 142 -7.52 4.08 3.59
N TYR A 143 -7.08 3.98 4.84
CA TYR A 143 -6.42 2.81 5.39
C TYR A 143 -7.43 1.99 6.19
N PHE A 144 -7.48 0.68 6.02
CA PHE A 144 -8.46 -0.16 6.70
C PHE A 144 -7.96 -1.57 6.99
N THR A 145 -8.54 -2.17 8.03
CA THR A 145 -8.28 -3.55 8.44
C THR A 145 -9.55 -4.20 9.00
N ASP A 146 -9.66 -5.51 8.86
CA ASP A 146 -10.83 -6.32 9.24
C ASP A 146 -10.46 -7.52 10.14
N ASN A 147 -9.27 -7.49 10.75
CA ASN A 147 -8.70 -8.55 11.57
C ASN A 147 -8.66 -9.96 10.91
N ARG A 148 -8.72 -10.02 9.58
CA ARG A 148 -8.72 -11.28 8.83
C ARG A 148 -7.79 -11.21 7.63
N ASN A 149 -8.00 -10.23 6.78
CA ASN A 149 -7.15 -9.92 5.65
C ASN A 149 -5.97 -9.04 6.12
N GLU A 150 -4.94 -8.97 5.28
CA GLU A 150 -3.86 -8.03 5.50
C GLU A 150 -4.37 -6.58 5.49
N PRO A 151 -3.72 -5.66 6.23
CA PRO A 151 -4.06 -4.25 6.19
C PRO A 151 -4.01 -3.70 4.77
N ARG A 152 -5.04 -2.92 4.41
CA ARG A 152 -5.25 -2.40 3.06
C ARG A 152 -5.37 -0.88 3.04
N LYS A 153 -5.11 -0.31 1.86
CA LYS A 153 -5.12 1.10 1.54
C LYS A 153 -5.81 1.29 0.18
N ILE A 154 -6.61 2.34 0.06
CA ILE A 154 -7.10 2.82 -1.24
C ILE A 154 -7.12 4.34 -1.26
N ASN A 155 -6.68 4.94 -2.37
CA ASN A 155 -6.85 6.36 -2.62
C ASN A 155 -8.26 6.57 -3.21
N ALA A 156 -9.17 7.03 -2.37
CA ALA A 156 -10.57 7.20 -2.75
C ALA A 156 -10.74 8.29 -3.82
N THR A 157 -9.92 9.34 -3.81
CA THR A 157 -9.98 10.41 -4.82
C THR A 157 -9.60 9.87 -6.20
N LYS A 158 -8.49 9.13 -6.30
CA LYS A 158 -8.06 8.48 -7.56
C LYS A 158 -9.07 7.44 -8.05
N ALA A 159 -9.65 6.66 -7.13
CA ALA A 159 -10.67 5.65 -7.47
C ALA A 159 -11.90 6.29 -8.10
N LEU A 160 -12.41 7.38 -7.50
CA LEU A 160 -13.57 8.11 -8.02
C LEU A 160 -13.28 8.81 -9.36
N ALA A 161 -12.03 9.23 -9.58
CA ALA A 161 -11.59 9.83 -10.84
C ALA A 161 -11.28 8.79 -11.95
N ASN A 162 -11.33 7.49 -11.64
CA ASN A 162 -10.89 6.39 -12.52
C ASN A 162 -9.44 6.55 -13.01
N GLU A 163 -8.55 7.04 -12.15
CA GLU A 163 -7.12 7.24 -12.46
C GLU A 163 -6.27 6.01 -12.15
N TYR A 164 -6.84 4.99 -11.52
CA TYR A 164 -6.16 3.71 -11.34
C TYR A 164 -5.97 2.96 -12.65
N ASN A 165 -4.90 2.16 -12.70
CA ASN A 165 -4.72 1.18 -13.76
C ASN A 165 -5.90 0.18 -13.77
N GLU A 166 -6.41 -0.16 -14.97
CA GLU A 166 -7.56 -1.07 -15.15
C GLU A 166 -7.40 -2.42 -14.45
N LEU A 167 -6.16 -2.87 -14.23
CA LEU A 167 -5.83 -4.11 -13.52
C LEU A 167 -6.40 -4.18 -12.10
N ILE A 168 -6.70 -3.05 -11.45
CA ILE A 168 -7.39 -3.03 -10.14
C ILE A 168 -8.79 -3.69 -10.21
N ASN A 169 -9.40 -3.70 -11.39
CA ASN A 169 -10.72 -4.29 -11.64
C ASN A 169 -10.63 -5.57 -12.49
N SER A 170 -9.78 -5.59 -13.51
CA SER A 170 -9.71 -6.68 -14.50
C SER A 170 -8.61 -7.72 -14.22
N GLY A 171 -7.63 -7.41 -13.38
CA GLY A 171 -6.49 -8.27 -13.09
C GLY A 171 -6.88 -9.56 -12.35
N SER A 172 -5.91 -10.44 -12.13
CA SER A 172 -6.09 -11.60 -11.25
C SER A 172 -6.24 -11.17 -9.78
N LEU A 173 -6.79 -12.04 -8.91
CA LEU A 173 -6.95 -11.73 -7.49
C LEU A 173 -5.65 -11.22 -6.81
N PRO A 174 -4.47 -11.83 -7.03
CA PRO A 174 -3.22 -11.31 -6.48
C PRO A 174 -2.83 -9.94 -7.03
N GLU A 175 -3.01 -9.71 -8.34
CA GLU A 175 -2.69 -8.41 -8.96
C GLU A 175 -3.59 -7.30 -8.41
N ARG A 176 -4.90 -7.55 -8.28
CA ARG A 176 -5.84 -6.62 -7.65
C ARG A 176 -5.45 -6.33 -6.20
N ASN A 177 -4.99 -7.35 -5.48
CA ASN A 177 -4.58 -7.20 -4.09
C ASN A 177 -3.29 -6.38 -3.96
N ASP A 178 -2.36 -6.45 -4.92
CA ASP A 178 -1.15 -5.61 -4.96
C ASP A 178 -1.50 -4.09 -5.01
N PHE A 179 -2.67 -3.71 -5.55
CA PHE A 179 -3.15 -2.31 -5.51
C PHE A 179 -3.68 -1.88 -4.14
N LEU A 180 -4.23 -2.82 -3.38
CA LEU A 180 -4.88 -2.55 -2.10
C LEU A 180 -3.93 -2.75 -0.92
N ALA A 181 -2.82 -3.46 -1.08
CA ALA A 181 -1.91 -3.77 0.02
C ALA A 181 -1.23 -2.49 0.58
N VAL A 182 -1.22 -2.38 1.92
CA VAL A 182 -0.37 -1.40 2.61
C VAL A 182 1.10 -1.78 2.45
N CYS A 183 1.41 -3.07 2.51
CA CYS A 183 2.75 -3.58 2.29
C CYS A 183 3.10 -3.45 0.80
N LYS A 184 4.03 -2.56 0.48
CA LYS A 184 4.47 -2.34 -0.89
C LYS A 184 5.42 -3.45 -1.32
N LYS A 185 5.04 -4.16 -2.37
CA LYS A 185 5.82 -5.25 -2.95
C LYS A 185 7.16 -4.73 -3.45
N PRO A 186 8.30 -5.16 -2.88
CA PRO A 186 9.61 -4.79 -3.40
C PRO A 186 9.94 -5.58 -4.67
N PRO A 187 10.95 -5.15 -5.44
CA PRO A 187 11.45 -5.96 -6.53
C PRO A 187 12.09 -7.26 -6.01
N MET A 188 11.50 -8.39 -6.36
CA MET A 188 11.93 -9.70 -5.83
C MET A 188 13.22 -10.22 -6.46
N PHE A 189 13.57 -9.75 -7.65
CA PHE A 189 14.73 -10.23 -8.40
C PHE A 189 15.80 -9.15 -8.48
N ALA A 190 17.05 -9.55 -8.27
CA ALA A 190 18.20 -8.69 -8.47
C ALA A 190 18.33 -8.26 -9.95
N PRO A 191 18.88 -7.07 -10.24
CA PRO A 191 19.10 -6.66 -11.61
C PRO A 191 20.12 -7.56 -12.31
N VAL A 192 19.85 -7.91 -13.56
CA VAL A 192 20.74 -8.75 -14.37
C VAL A 192 21.75 -7.84 -15.06
N ILE A 193 23.03 -8.12 -14.86
CA ILE A 193 24.12 -7.32 -15.42
C ILE A 193 24.88 -8.07 -16.51
N LYS A 194 25.22 -7.37 -17.59
CA LYS A 194 26.09 -7.87 -18.66
C LYS A 194 27.04 -6.77 -19.12
N PHE A 195 28.33 -7.10 -19.23
CA PHE A 195 29.28 -6.20 -19.86
C PHE A 195 29.05 -6.13 -21.37
N GLN A 196 29.24 -4.94 -21.92
CA GLN A 196 29.23 -4.67 -23.35
C GLN A 196 30.42 -3.78 -23.71
N THR A 197 30.91 -3.94 -24.94
CA THR A 197 31.88 -3.02 -25.54
C THR A 197 31.16 -2.11 -26.52
N ASN A 198 31.30 -0.81 -26.31
CA ASN A 198 30.95 0.22 -27.26
C ASN A 198 32.21 0.72 -27.95
N GLU A 199 32.33 0.48 -29.26
CA GLU A 199 33.54 0.81 -30.03
C GLU A 199 33.80 2.32 -30.16
N ASP A 200 32.78 3.15 -29.98
CA ASP A 200 32.91 4.62 -30.03
C ASP A 200 33.63 5.18 -28.79
N ARG A 201 33.58 4.46 -27.67
CA ARG A 201 34.18 4.87 -26.40
C ARG A 201 35.61 4.35 -26.30
N ARG A 202 36.58 5.26 -26.45
CA ARG A 202 38.03 4.95 -26.31
C ARG A 202 38.56 4.88 -24.87
N VAL A 203 37.69 5.07 -23.88
CA VAL A 203 38.05 5.08 -22.45
C VAL A 203 37.15 4.11 -21.70
N ASN A 204 37.74 3.24 -20.89
CA ASN A 204 37.01 2.37 -19.97
C ASN A 204 37.17 2.87 -18.52
N ARG A 205 36.08 3.40 -17.94
CA ARG A 205 36.02 3.89 -16.54
C ARG A 205 35.56 2.82 -15.54
N LEU A 206 35.38 1.59 -16.00
CA LEU A 206 34.96 0.46 -15.18
C LEU A 206 36.13 -0.44 -14.76
N ARG A 207 37.26 -0.40 -15.48
CA ARG A 207 38.36 -1.37 -15.38
C ARG A 207 38.91 -1.68 -13.98
N ASN A 208 39.00 -0.67 -13.12
CA ASN A 208 39.58 -0.81 -11.77
C ASN A 208 38.53 -0.71 -10.67
N GLU A 209 37.25 -0.63 -11.04
CA GLU A 209 36.15 -0.39 -10.11
C GLU A 209 35.12 -1.50 -10.27
N LEU A 210 34.83 -2.17 -9.16
CA LEU A 210 33.81 -3.20 -9.13
C LEU A 210 32.49 -2.56 -8.74
N PHE A 211 31.42 -2.88 -9.46
CA PHE A 211 30.10 -2.30 -9.22
C PHE A 211 29.07 -3.35 -8.89
N GLN A 212 28.10 -2.97 -8.08
CA GLN A 212 26.94 -3.77 -7.77
C GLN A 212 25.68 -2.90 -7.86
N PHE A 213 24.62 -3.46 -8.40
CA PHE A 213 23.41 -2.73 -8.73
C PHE A 213 22.23 -3.23 -7.92
N ALA A 214 21.33 -2.33 -7.56
CA ALA A 214 20.05 -2.64 -6.94
C ALA A 214 19.03 -1.61 -7.42
N TYR A 215 17.75 -1.90 -7.30
CA TYR A 215 16.70 -0.97 -7.72
C TYR A 215 15.53 -1.00 -6.75
N GLN A 216 14.73 0.05 -6.81
CA GLN A 216 13.59 0.27 -5.92
C GLN A 216 12.41 0.78 -6.74
N TYR A 217 11.20 0.38 -6.37
CA TYR A 217 9.97 0.91 -6.95
C TYR A 217 9.45 2.10 -6.16
N VAL A 218 9.01 3.12 -6.91
CA VAL A 218 8.26 4.28 -6.43
C VAL A 218 6.83 4.13 -6.90
N TYR A 219 5.91 4.10 -5.95
CA TYR A 219 4.49 3.94 -6.18
C TYR A 219 3.85 5.26 -6.60
N ASP A 220 2.71 5.17 -7.26
CA ASP A 220 1.91 6.31 -7.73
C ASP A 220 1.40 7.24 -6.62
N ASP A 221 1.32 6.75 -5.37
CA ASP A 221 1.04 7.53 -4.17
C ASP A 221 2.29 8.19 -3.55
N GLY A 222 3.46 8.03 -4.18
CA GLY A 222 4.75 8.59 -3.73
C GLY A 222 5.49 7.73 -2.67
N GLU A 223 4.97 6.53 -2.36
CA GLU A 223 5.60 5.62 -1.42
C GLU A 223 6.75 4.84 -2.06
N TYR A 224 7.78 4.54 -1.26
CA TYR A 224 8.96 3.77 -1.69
C TYR A 224 8.87 2.34 -1.15
N SER A 225 9.16 1.36 -1.99
CA SER A 225 9.36 -0.05 -1.58
C SER A 225 10.69 -0.25 -0.84
N ALA A 226 10.90 -1.42 -0.23
CA ALA A 226 12.25 -1.86 0.13
C ALA A 226 13.16 -2.06 -1.11
N LEU A 227 14.47 -1.97 -0.91
CA LEU A 227 15.46 -2.14 -1.98
C LEU A 227 15.48 -3.60 -2.49
N SER A 228 15.67 -3.80 -3.79
CA SER A 228 15.84 -5.13 -4.36
C SER A 228 17.07 -5.83 -3.78
N PRO A 229 17.15 -7.18 -3.87
CA PRO A 229 18.41 -7.87 -3.71
C PRO A 229 19.47 -7.28 -4.65
N ALA A 230 20.69 -7.16 -4.15
CA ALA A 230 21.80 -6.62 -4.94
C ALA A 230 22.23 -7.62 -6.01
N SER A 231 22.64 -7.11 -7.18
CA SER A 231 23.17 -7.94 -8.28
C SER A 231 24.41 -8.71 -7.85
N LYS A 232 24.87 -9.65 -8.68
CA LYS A 232 26.25 -10.12 -8.55
C LYS A 232 27.22 -8.96 -8.78
N LEU A 233 28.41 -9.05 -8.20
CA LEU A 233 29.46 -8.07 -8.45
C LEU A 233 29.82 -8.10 -9.95
N ALA A 234 29.85 -6.93 -10.57
CA ALA A 234 30.20 -6.78 -11.97
C ALA A 234 31.70 -7.05 -12.15
N VAL A 235 32.04 -8.25 -12.59
CA VAL A 235 33.41 -8.66 -12.88
C VAL A 235 33.52 -9.04 -14.36
N SER A 236 34.49 -8.45 -15.05
CA SER A 236 34.85 -8.78 -16.43
C SER A 236 36.25 -9.39 -16.48
N SER A 237 36.65 -9.99 -17.61
CA SER A 237 37.98 -10.56 -17.78
C SER A 237 39.11 -9.55 -17.52
N GLY A 238 38.89 -8.26 -17.82
CA GLY A 238 39.86 -7.19 -17.56
C GLY A 238 40.08 -6.85 -16.08
N HIS A 239 39.22 -7.33 -15.17
CA HIS A 239 39.42 -7.18 -13.72
C HIS A 239 40.27 -8.31 -13.11
N VAL A 240 40.41 -9.41 -13.84
CA VAL A 240 41.09 -10.63 -13.37
C VAL A 240 42.46 -10.79 -14.03
N SER A 241 42.77 -10.04 -15.09
CA SER A 241 44.08 -10.05 -15.74
C SER A 241 45.13 -9.35 -14.87
N SER A 242 46.17 -10.09 -14.45
CA SER A 242 47.24 -9.58 -13.59
C SER A 242 48.53 -9.21 -14.34
N THR A 243 48.53 -9.23 -15.68
CA THR A 243 49.76 -9.08 -16.47
C THR A 243 49.53 -8.20 -17.71
N GLY A 244 50.15 -7.02 -17.73
CA GLY A 244 50.49 -6.26 -18.94
C GLY A 244 49.43 -6.27 -20.05
N ASP A 245 48.24 -5.76 -19.78
CA ASP A 245 47.14 -5.73 -20.73
C ASP A 245 47.47 -4.87 -21.98
N GLY A 246 47.42 -5.50 -23.16
CA GLY A 246 47.49 -4.81 -24.45
C GLY A 246 46.34 -3.79 -24.63
N PRO A 247 46.48 -2.82 -25.57
CA PRO A 247 45.56 -1.69 -25.71
C PRO A 247 44.09 -2.10 -25.90
N THR A 248 43.81 -3.28 -26.47
CA THR A 248 42.46 -3.80 -26.71
C THR A 248 41.71 -4.15 -25.43
N VAL A 249 42.39 -4.66 -24.40
CA VAL A 249 41.77 -4.99 -23.10
C VAL A 249 41.40 -3.71 -22.34
N GLN A 250 42.07 -2.58 -22.65
CA GLN A 250 41.83 -1.29 -22.02
C GLN A 250 40.56 -0.60 -22.50
N VAL A 251 40.02 -1.02 -23.65
CA VAL A 251 38.86 -0.39 -24.31
C VAL A 251 37.63 -1.29 -24.31
N ASN A 252 37.80 -2.61 -24.21
CA ASN A 252 36.70 -3.57 -24.12
C ASN A 252 35.96 -3.51 -22.78
N ASN A 253 34.69 -3.95 -22.76
CA ASN A 253 33.83 -3.99 -21.56
C ASN A 253 33.74 -2.62 -20.86
N ASN A 254 33.52 -1.57 -21.65
CA ASN A 254 33.47 -0.18 -21.20
C ASN A 254 32.05 0.28 -20.78
N GLU A 255 31.04 -0.56 -20.94
CA GLU A 255 29.67 -0.32 -20.50
C GLU A 255 29.09 -1.57 -19.79
N ILE A 256 28.19 -1.35 -18.83
CA ILE A 256 27.40 -2.38 -18.17
C ILE A 256 25.93 -2.18 -18.56
N ARG A 257 25.36 -3.16 -19.25
CA ARG A 257 23.93 -3.26 -19.49
C ARG A 257 23.27 -3.84 -18.25
N VAL A 258 22.39 -3.06 -17.64
CA VAL A 258 21.60 -3.42 -16.46
C VAL A 258 20.16 -3.65 -16.92
N THR A 259 19.68 -4.89 -16.78
CA THR A 259 18.29 -5.26 -17.04
C THR A 259 17.52 -5.26 -15.73
N LEU A 260 16.43 -4.49 -15.71
CA LEU A 260 15.52 -4.28 -14.58
C LEU A 260 14.17 -4.90 -14.90
N ASN A 261 13.49 -5.41 -13.88
CA ASN A 261 12.12 -5.90 -14.05
C ASN A 261 11.15 -4.75 -13.84
N ASN A 262 10.16 -4.63 -14.72
CA ASN A 262 9.04 -3.72 -14.51
C ASN A 262 7.97 -4.37 -13.63
N SER A 263 7.13 -3.54 -13.03
CA SER A 263 5.99 -3.99 -12.24
C SER A 263 4.68 -3.73 -12.98
N LYS A 264 3.77 -4.70 -12.91
CA LYS A 264 2.36 -4.54 -13.34
C LYS A 264 1.47 -3.90 -12.28
N GLY A 265 1.97 -3.75 -11.05
CA GLY A 265 1.26 -3.09 -9.95
C GLY A 265 1.25 -1.55 -10.09
N PRO A 266 0.80 -0.82 -9.06
CA PRO A 266 0.73 0.65 -9.05
C PRO A 266 2.09 1.34 -8.89
N VAL A 267 3.06 0.98 -9.74
CA VAL A 267 4.41 1.55 -9.74
C VAL A 267 4.51 2.60 -10.84
N GLU A 268 4.92 3.82 -10.46
CA GLU A 268 5.12 4.94 -11.39
C GLU A 268 6.56 4.96 -11.94
N LYS A 269 7.54 4.77 -11.05
CA LYS A 269 8.97 4.92 -11.37
C LYS A 269 9.82 3.82 -10.74
N ILE A 270 10.98 3.60 -11.34
CA ILE A 270 12.02 2.69 -10.88
C ILE A 270 13.29 3.49 -10.67
N ILE A 271 13.86 3.44 -9.47
CA ILE A 271 15.13 4.09 -9.15
C ILE A 271 16.24 3.04 -9.21
N LEU A 272 17.27 3.32 -10.00
CA LEU A 272 18.47 2.49 -10.07
C LEU A 272 19.55 3.02 -9.11
N TYR A 273 20.07 2.12 -8.30
CA TYR A 273 21.19 2.36 -7.40
C TYR A 273 22.43 1.57 -7.85
N VAL A 274 23.59 2.16 -7.62
CA VAL A 274 24.90 1.53 -7.81
C VAL A 274 25.72 1.71 -6.55
N ARG A 275 26.46 0.68 -6.14
CA ARG A 275 27.52 0.79 -5.14
C ARG A 275 28.84 0.31 -5.70
N GLN A 276 29.92 0.92 -5.25
CA GLN A 276 31.28 0.49 -5.57
C GLN A 276 31.74 -0.57 -4.55
N GLY A 277 32.20 -1.71 -5.04
CA GLY A 277 32.55 -2.87 -4.23
C GLY A 277 31.33 -3.52 -3.54
N ASN A 278 31.59 -4.22 -2.44
CA ASN A 278 30.56 -4.93 -1.68
C ASN A 278 30.14 -4.21 -0.37
N SER A 279 30.91 -3.21 0.06
CA SER A 279 30.73 -2.50 1.33
C SER A 279 30.58 -0.98 1.18
N GLY A 280 30.54 -0.48 -0.05
CA GLY A 280 30.33 0.95 -0.33
C GLY A 280 28.87 1.37 -0.16
N PHE A 281 28.65 2.67 -0.07
CA PHE A 281 27.33 3.28 -0.08
C PHE A 281 26.65 3.12 -1.44
N TYR A 282 25.32 3.02 -1.44
CA TYR A 282 24.55 3.08 -2.67
C TYR A 282 24.38 4.52 -3.12
N SER A 283 24.65 4.77 -4.39
CA SER A 283 24.43 6.03 -5.07
C SER A 283 23.31 5.87 -6.09
N ARG A 284 22.40 6.84 -6.14
CA ARG A 284 21.32 6.90 -7.09
C ARG A 284 21.84 7.32 -8.47
N VAL A 285 21.61 6.45 -9.45
CA VAL A 285 22.08 6.62 -10.83
C VAL A 285 21.05 7.38 -11.66
N ILE A 286 19.83 6.84 -11.73
CA ILE A 286 18.77 7.35 -12.60
C ILE A 286 17.39 6.94 -12.07
N GLU A 287 16.38 7.73 -12.43
CA GLU A 287 14.98 7.33 -12.33
C GLU A 287 14.45 7.00 -13.72
N LEU A 288 13.84 5.83 -13.85
CA LEU A 288 13.21 5.35 -15.07
C LEU A 288 11.69 5.31 -14.85
N LYS A 289 10.91 5.67 -15.86
CA LYS A 289 9.46 5.47 -15.84
C LYS A 289 9.18 3.97 -15.93
N ASN A 290 8.30 3.44 -15.08
CA ASN A 290 7.87 2.04 -15.16
C ASN A 290 7.05 1.81 -16.44
N LEU A 291 7.33 0.70 -17.12
CA LEU A 291 6.64 0.28 -18.34
C LEU A 291 5.87 -1.02 -18.07
N PRO A 292 4.59 -0.97 -17.69
CA PRO A 292 3.84 -2.15 -17.24
C PRO A 292 3.64 -3.22 -18.34
N ASP A 293 3.65 -2.81 -19.61
CA ASP A 293 3.46 -3.71 -20.76
C ASP A 293 4.72 -4.52 -21.11
N ALA A 294 5.90 -4.06 -20.68
CA ALA A 294 7.17 -4.71 -20.93
C ALA A 294 7.64 -5.41 -19.65
N ALA A 295 7.98 -6.70 -19.70
CA ALA A 295 8.45 -7.40 -18.51
C ALA A 295 9.75 -6.80 -17.94
N ASN A 296 10.66 -6.38 -18.82
CA ASN A 296 11.96 -5.84 -18.45
C ASN A 296 12.27 -4.54 -19.20
N GLN A 297 13.11 -3.70 -18.59
CA GLN A 297 13.70 -2.52 -19.18
C GLN A 297 15.23 -2.54 -19.00
N GLU A 298 15.95 -1.98 -19.96
CA GLU A 298 17.41 -1.95 -19.92
C GLU A 298 17.94 -0.53 -19.75
N PHE A 299 19.03 -0.41 -18.99
CA PHE A 299 19.79 0.82 -18.81
C PHE A 299 21.28 0.53 -19.02
N VAL A 300 21.99 1.47 -19.65
CA VAL A 300 23.43 1.34 -19.91
C VAL A 300 24.19 2.23 -18.94
N PHE A 301 25.01 1.62 -18.10
CA PHE A 301 25.86 2.29 -17.13
C PHE A 301 27.31 2.31 -17.61
N ALA A 302 27.93 3.48 -17.67
CA ALA A 302 29.30 3.65 -18.15
C ALA A 302 30.21 4.43 -17.19
N ASN A 303 29.78 4.62 -15.93
CA ASN A 303 30.50 5.36 -14.89
C ASN A 303 30.99 6.75 -15.36
N ASP A 304 30.12 7.50 -16.03
CA ASP A 304 30.40 8.81 -16.61
C ASP A 304 29.58 9.95 -15.98
N GLY A 305 28.65 9.62 -15.08
CA GLY A 305 27.82 10.58 -14.37
C GLY A 305 28.32 10.90 -12.96
N ILE A 306 27.79 11.99 -12.41
CA ILE A 306 27.90 12.30 -10.98
C ILE A 306 26.65 11.72 -10.32
N TYR A 307 26.83 10.85 -9.33
CA TYR A 307 25.75 10.16 -8.64
C TYR A 307 25.59 10.67 -7.21
N ILE A 308 24.34 10.77 -6.76
CA ILE A 308 24.01 11.26 -5.41
C ILE A 308 23.95 10.06 -4.47
N VAL A 309 24.68 10.13 -3.36
CA VAL A 309 24.66 9.07 -2.34
C VAL A 309 23.27 9.02 -1.70
N ALA A 310 22.70 7.83 -1.62
CA ALA A 310 21.43 7.58 -0.96
C ALA A 310 21.65 7.34 0.54
N PRO A 311 20.71 7.77 1.41
CA PRO A 311 20.84 7.57 2.84
C PRO A 311 20.83 6.08 3.21
N ASP A 312 21.63 5.71 4.21
CA ASP A 312 21.74 4.32 4.67
C ASP A 312 20.43 3.77 5.23
N SER A 313 19.60 4.62 5.83
CA SER A 313 18.28 4.23 6.35
C SER A 313 17.39 3.60 5.28
N ASP A 314 17.49 4.10 4.05
CA ASP A 314 16.60 3.70 2.96
C ASP A 314 17.18 2.49 2.22
N THR A 315 18.51 2.40 2.16
CA THR A 315 19.21 1.36 1.40
C THR A 315 19.47 0.09 2.22
N GLN A 316 19.50 0.20 3.56
CA GLN A 316 19.57 -0.96 4.46
C GLN A 316 18.19 -1.57 4.77
N LYS A 317 17.11 -0.90 4.37
CA LYS A 317 15.75 -1.42 4.52
C LYS A 317 15.50 -2.57 3.54
N THR A 318 15.50 -3.80 4.07
CA THR A 318 15.28 -5.03 3.28
C THR A 318 13.82 -5.41 3.12
N PHE A 319 12.94 -4.99 4.04
CA PHE A 319 11.50 -5.29 3.99
C PHE A 319 10.68 -4.22 4.71
N ASP A 320 9.37 -4.25 4.45
CA ASP A 320 8.35 -3.48 5.14
C ASP A 320 7.65 -4.34 6.19
N SER A 321 7.66 -3.88 7.44
CA SER A 321 6.99 -4.57 8.55
C SER A 321 5.51 -4.21 8.59
N VAL A 322 4.68 -4.98 7.88
CA VAL A 322 3.22 -4.88 7.95
C VAL A 322 2.66 -6.20 8.50
N PRO A 323 1.77 -6.17 9.50
CA PRO A 323 1.18 -7.38 10.05
C PRO A 323 0.31 -8.14 9.04
N ARG A 324 0.15 -9.45 9.25
CA ARG A 324 -0.71 -10.30 8.41
C ARG A 324 -2.21 -10.02 8.59
N ARG A 325 -2.59 -9.58 9.80
CA ARG A 325 -3.92 -9.12 10.17
C ARG A 325 -3.83 -8.25 11.42
N ALA A 326 -4.70 -7.26 11.54
CA ALA A 326 -4.75 -6.37 12.70
C ALA A 326 -6.20 -6.14 13.15
N GLY A 327 -6.44 -6.17 14.46
CA GLY A 327 -7.75 -5.86 15.04
C GLY A 327 -8.00 -4.36 15.25
N ALA A 328 -6.93 -3.58 15.36
CA ALA A 328 -6.99 -2.14 15.52
C ALA A 328 -5.97 -1.46 14.60
N GLN A 329 -6.33 -0.26 14.17
CA GLN A 329 -5.48 0.63 13.39
C GLN A 329 -5.74 2.06 13.86
N THR A 330 -4.70 2.89 13.84
CA THR A 330 -4.82 4.34 13.94
C THR A 330 -3.71 5.01 13.16
N PHE A 331 -4.02 6.17 12.57
CA PHE A 331 -3.00 7.06 12.02
C PHE A 331 -2.77 8.21 13.00
N SER A 332 -1.52 8.48 13.34
CA SER A 332 -1.15 9.59 14.24
C SER A 332 0.26 10.08 13.93
N ASN A 333 0.48 11.39 13.95
CA ASN A 333 1.80 12.01 13.71
C ASN A 333 2.56 11.43 12.49
N ASN A 334 1.87 11.34 11.35
CA ASN A 334 2.39 10.77 10.10
C ASN A 334 2.87 9.32 10.19
N ARG A 335 2.38 8.56 11.17
CA ARG A 335 2.67 7.14 11.36
C ARG A 335 1.39 6.34 11.43
N LEU A 336 1.43 5.18 10.80
CA LEU A 336 0.37 4.19 10.87
C LEU A 336 0.71 3.19 11.96
N PHE A 337 -0.20 3.01 12.91
CA PHE A 337 -0.05 2.09 14.03
C PHE A 337 -1.07 0.97 13.93
N TYR A 338 -0.63 -0.24 14.24
CA TYR A 338 -1.47 -1.42 14.34
C TYR A 338 -1.54 -1.90 15.77
N GLY A 339 -2.70 -2.43 16.17
CA GLY A 339 -2.91 -3.05 17.47
C GLY A 339 -3.64 -4.39 17.32
N ASN A 340 -3.44 -5.28 18.29
CA ASN A 340 -4.02 -6.64 18.29
C ASN A 340 -3.76 -7.35 16.96
N TYR A 341 -2.49 -7.46 16.57
CA TYR A 341 -2.09 -7.98 15.26
C TYR A 341 -1.31 -9.28 15.37
N VAL A 342 -1.26 -10.01 14.26
CA VAL A 342 -0.43 -11.22 14.11
C VAL A 342 0.65 -10.94 13.07
N GLU A 343 1.90 -11.15 13.48
CA GLU A 343 3.09 -11.04 12.64
C GLU A 343 3.73 -12.41 12.40
N GLY A 344 4.57 -12.47 11.37
CA GLY A 344 5.34 -13.66 11.04
C GLY A 344 4.53 -14.75 10.32
N PHE A 345 5.27 -15.61 9.63
CA PHE A 345 4.77 -16.87 9.09
C PHE A 345 5.39 -18.01 9.88
N ASP A 346 4.68 -19.12 9.97
CA ASP A 346 5.24 -20.32 10.59
C ASP A 346 6.46 -20.75 9.77
N ASN A 347 7.56 -21.10 10.46
CA ASN A 347 8.73 -21.64 9.79
C ASN A 347 8.35 -22.95 9.12
N ILE A 348 8.67 -23.09 7.84
CA ILE A 348 8.60 -24.36 7.15
C ILE A 348 9.84 -25.19 7.52
N GLU A 349 9.63 -26.42 8.00
CA GLU A 349 10.73 -27.38 8.16
C GLU A 349 11.17 -27.83 6.76
N THR A 350 12.29 -27.30 6.29
CA THR A 350 12.89 -27.70 5.02
C THR A 350 14.19 -28.45 5.28
N ASP A 351 14.19 -29.75 5.00
CA ASP A 351 15.40 -30.56 4.99
C ASP A 351 16.22 -30.20 3.74
N SER A 352 17.38 -29.57 3.94
CA SER A 352 18.35 -29.32 2.86
C SER A 352 19.61 -30.12 3.12
N ASN A 353 20.03 -30.92 2.14
CA ASN A 353 21.23 -31.73 2.23
C ASN A 353 22.34 -31.10 1.38
N LEU A 354 23.37 -30.55 2.04
CA LEU A 354 24.53 -29.98 1.38
C LEU A 354 25.57 -31.10 1.16
N SER A 355 25.68 -31.59 -0.06
CA SER A 355 26.75 -32.53 -0.45
C SER A 355 27.85 -31.78 -1.20
N ALA A 356 29.10 -31.98 -0.77
CA ALA A 356 30.26 -31.42 -1.48
C ALA A 356 30.58 -32.30 -2.70
N ILE A 357 30.50 -31.72 -3.90
CA ILE A 357 30.99 -32.38 -5.13
C ILE A 357 32.50 -32.17 -5.19
N LEU A 358 33.27 -33.20 -4.82
CA LEU A 358 34.72 -33.19 -4.93
C LEU A 358 35.12 -33.33 -6.40
N HIS A 359 35.67 -32.27 -6.97
CA HIS A 359 36.25 -32.33 -8.30
C HIS A 359 37.75 -32.73 -8.23
N PRO A 360 38.27 -33.46 -9.25
CA PRO A 360 39.67 -33.84 -9.30
C PRO A 360 40.62 -32.62 -9.33
N PRO A 361 41.88 -32.76 -8.88
CA PRO A 361 42.86 -31.69 -8.96
C PRO A 361 43.05 -31.21 -10.41
N GLY A 362 42.86 -29.91 -10.68
CA GLY A 362 43.07 -29.29 -11.99
C GLY A 362 41.82 -28.92 -12.78
N SER A 363 40.61 -29.19 -12.27
CA SER A 363 39.37 -28.70 -12.87
C SER A 363 39.12 -27.23 -12.51
N ASN A 364 38.85 -26.37 -13.51
CA ASN A 364 38.42 -24.99 -13.30
C ASN A 364 37.04 -24.95 -12.62
N LEU A 365 37.01 -24.68 -11.32
CA LEU A 365 35.78 -24.52 -10.54
C LEU A 365 35.19 -23.12 -10.76
N THR A 366 34.37 -22.96 -11.80
CA THR A 366 33.69 -21.68 -12.09
C THR A 366 32.21 -21.67 -11.68
N LYS A 367 31.68 -22.78 -11.17
CA LYS A 367 30.30 -22.89 -10.66
C LYS A 367 30.24 -23.73 -9.40
N ILE A 368 29.49 -23.24 -8.43
CA ILE A 368 28.99 -24.01 -7.28
C ILE A 368 27.55 -24.36 -7.63
N ASP A 369 27.27 -25.63 -7.86
CA ASP A 369 25.92 -26.13 -8.09
C ASP A 369 25.33 -26.56 -6.75
N VAL A 370 24.32 -25.84 -6.27
CA VAL A 370 23.51 -26.23 -5.10
C VAL A 370 22.33 -27.04 -5.62
N LEU A 371 22.32 -28.34 -5.32
CA LEU A 371 21.17 -29.21 -5.59
C LEU A 371 20.09 -28.93 -4.53
N LEU A 372 19.02 -28.27 -4.93
CA LEU A 372 17.79 -28.23 -4.13
C LEU A 372 17.05 -29.56 -4.35
N PRO A 373 16.47 -30.18 -3.29
CA PRO A 373 15.70 -31.40 -3.44
C PRO A 373 14.49 -31.17 -4.34
N GLN A 374 14.15 -32.16 -5.18
CA GLN A 374 12.89 -32.14 -5.92
C GLN A 374 11.74 -32.43 -4.95
N GLY A 375 11.02 -31.37 -4.56
CA GLY A 375 9.76 -31.45 -3.83
C GLY A 375 9.76 -30.56 -2.59
N GLY A 376 9.07 -29.43 -2.68
CA GLY A 376 8.85 -28.46 -1.60
C GLY A 376 8.72 -27.05 -2.15
#